data_AF-A0A8H8NSD9-F1
#
_entry.id   AF-A0A8H8NSD9-F1
#
_cell.length_a   1.000
_cell.length_b   1.000
_cell.length_c   1.000
_cell.angle_alpha   90.00
_cell.angle_beta   90.00
_cell.angle_gamma   90.00
#
_symmetry.space_group_name_H-M   'P 1'
#
loop_
_entity.id
_entity.type
_entity.pdbx_description
1 polymer ?
#
loop_
_entity_poly.entity_id
_entity_poly.type
_entity_poly.pdbx_seq_one_letter_code
_entity_poly.pdbx_strand_id
1 'polypeptide(L)'
;MLFRAPRRPCWEVVDHKEVKPTPAYYDQEDLQILKIHDSDIAGQYEFEMRSDFRCRQALEAARLELLHQIKKDHCNVLLVEGWKLTKLRRGREMRIRVHYHGRPARAAGNVRHRYPPFMEVLEFN
;
A
#
# COMPACT_ATOMS: atom_id res chain seq x y z
N MET A 1 14.12 24.77 40.47
CA MET A 1 13.51 23.58 39.85
C MET A 1 13.36 23.86 38.36
N LEU A 2 14.08 23.12 37.50
CA LEU A 2 13.96 23.26 36.05
C LEU A 2 12.72 22.47 35.59
N PHE A 3 11.64 23.16 35.25
CA PHE A 3 10.51 22.56 34.56
C PHE A 3 10.97 22.18 33.15
N ARG A 4 11.23 20.89 32.91
CA ARG A 4 11.34 20.37 31.55
C ARG A 4 9.99 20.60 30.86
N ALA A 5 10.00 21.32 29.74
CA ALA A 5 8.84 21.42 28.88
C ALA A 5 8.28 20.00 28.60
N PRO A 6 6.95 19.79 28.61
CA PRO A 6 6.37 18.50 28.27
C PRO A 6 6.94 18.04 26.93
N ARG A 7 7.54 16.84 26.89
CA ARG A 7 8.00 16.28 25.63
C ARG A 7 6.80 16.23 24.69
N ARG A 8 6.90 16.91 23.54
CA ARG A 8 5.90 16.74 22.47
C ARG A 8 5.83 15.22 22.19
N PRO A 9 4.64 14.61 22.19
CA PRO A 9 4.52 13.19 21.92
C PRO A 9 5.22 12.86 20.60
N CYS A 10 6.01 11.79 20.55
CA CYS A 10 6.55 11.28 19.30
C CYS A 10 5.52 10.38 18.60
N TRP A 11 5.73 10.08 17.33
CA TRP A 11 4.95 9.05 16.66
C TRP A 11 5.36 7.68 17.19
N GLU A 12 4.39 6.96 17.73
CA GLU A 12 4.53 5.61 18.24
C GLU A 12 3.88 4.62 17.27
N VAL A 13 4.51 3.46 17.08
CA VAL A 13 3.94 2.36 16.29
C VAL A 13 2.90 1.65 17.15
N VAL A 14 1.65 1.71 16.72
CA VAL A 14 0.53 1.03 17.39
C VAL A 14 0.38 -0.41 16.90
N ASP A 15 0.60 -0.61 15.61
CA ASP A 15 0.41 -1.91 14.94
C ASP A 15 1.17 -1.92 13.61
N HIS A 16 1.53 -3.11 13.15
CA HIS A 16 2.08 -3.32 11.82
C HIS A 16 1.57 -4.63 11.23
N LYS A 17 1.25 -4.58 9.93
CA LYS A 17 0.81 -5.74 9.15
C LYS A 17 1.53 -5.74 7.82
N GLU A 18 1.82 -6.93 7.31
CA GLU A 18 2.56 -7.09 6.07
C GLU A 18 2.04 -8.30 5.29
N VAL A 19 2.00 -8.12 3.98
CA VAL A 19 1.81 -9.16 2.98
C VAL A 19 3.02 -9.12 2.06
N LYS A 20 3.71 -10.25 1.95
CA LYS A 20 4.85 -10.42 1.04
C LYS A 20 4.38 -10.36 -0.42
N PRO A 21 5.27 -10.02 -1.37
CA PRO A 21 4.90 -9.97 -2.78
C PRO A 21 4.30 -11.30 -3.24
N THR A 22 3.08 -11.27 -3.75
CA THR A 22 2.36 -12.44 -4.28
C THR A 22 1.85 -12.18 -5.69
N PRO A 23 1.79 -13.21 -6.56
CA PRO A 23 1.21 -13.08 -7.90
C PRO A 23 -0.23 -12.57 -7.83
N ALA A 24 -0.51 -11.53 -8.62
CA ALA A 24 -1.83 -10.94 -8.72
C ALA A 24 -2.70 -11.62 -9.78
N TYR A 25 -2.11 -12.31 -10.76
CA TYR A 25 -2.79 -12.97 -11.88
C TYR A 25 -2.40 -14.45 -11.92
N TYR A 26 -3.37 -15.33 -12.18
CA TYR A 26 -3.16 -16.78 -12.35
C TYR A 26 -3.56 -17.20 -13.77
N ASP A 27 -3.07 -18.36 -14.23
CA ASP A 27 -3.10 -18.83 -15.63
C ASP A 27 -4.50 -18.90 -16.31
N GLN A 28 -5.58 -18.72 -15.54
CA GLN A 28 -6.97 -18.77 -16.03
C GLN A 28 -7.48 -17.41 -16.52
N GLU A 29 -6.66 -16.36 -16.48
CA GLU A 29 -7.10 -15.01 -16.84
C GLU A 29 -6.76 -14.64 -18.28
N ASP A 30 -7.73 -14.05 -19.00
CA ASP A 30 -7.56 -13.49 -20.36
C ASP A 30 -6.73 -12.19 -20.35
N LEU A 31 -5.54 -12.26 -19.76
CA LEU A 31 -4.58 -11.16 -19.67
C LEU A 31 -3.42 -11.41 -20.65
N GLN A 32 -3.31 -10.58 -21.66
CA GLN A 32 -2.17 -10.60 -22.57
C GLN A 32 -1.08 -9.66 -22.06
N ILE A 33 0.00 -10.20 -21.53
CA ILE A 33 1.16 -9.42 -21.09
C ILE A 33 1.96 -8.97 -22.32
N LEU A 34 2.06 -7.66 -22.53
CA LEU A 34 2.78 -7.06 -23.66
C LEU A 34 4.22 -6.67 -23.28
N LYS A 35 4.42 -6.29 -22.02
CA LYS A 35 5.72 -5.90 -21.47
C LYS A 35 5.71 -6.10 -19.97
N ILE A 36 6.80 -6.62 -19.43
CA ILE A 36 7.07 -6.61 -17.99
C ILE A 36 8.15 -5.55 -17.75
N HIS A 37 7.99 -4.73 -16.72
CA HIS A 37 9.04 -3.79 -16.31
C HIS A 37 10.25 -4.55 -15.77
N ASP A 38 11.47 -4.02 -15.90
CA ASP A 38 12.70 -4.76 -15.61
C ASP A 38 12.93 -4.97 -14.10
N SER A 39 12.42 -4.06 -13.29
CA SER A 39 12.54 -4.07 -11.83
C SER A 39 11.20 -4.00 -11.12
N ASP A 40 11.20 -4.49 -9.89
CA ASP A 40 10.14 -4.25 -8.93
C ASP A 40 10.20 -2.81 -8.46
N ILE A 41 9.06 -2.24 -8.11
CA ILE A 41 8.96 -0.88 -7.59
C ILE A 41 8.25 -0.88 -6.25
N ALA A 42 8.47 0.18 -5.49
CA ALA A 42 7.73 0.45 -4.27
C ALA A 42 7.44 1.94 -4.11
N GLY A 43 6.35 2.24 -3.42
CA GLY A 43 5.97 3.58 -3.00
C GLY A 43 5.68 3.62 -1.50
N GLN A 44 6.01 4.74 -0.86
CA GLN A 44 5.68 5.00 0.53
C GLN A 44 4.66 6.14 0.61
N TYR A 45 3.53 5.87 1.26
CA TYR A 45 2.38 6.78 1.33
C TYR A 45 1.99 6.98 2.79
N GLU A 46 1.75 8.24 3.18
CA GLU A 46 1.34 8.59 4.54
C GLU A 46 -0.04 9.25 4.53
N PHE A 47 -0.94 8.72 5.34
CA PHE A 47 -2.32 9.19 5.46
C PHE A 47 -2.60 9.62 6.88
N GLU A 48 -2.87 10.91 7.10
CA GLU A 48 -3.27 11.42 8.41
C GLU A 48 -4.76 11.15 8.66
N MET A 49 -5.06 10.69 9.88
CA MET A 49 -6.38 10.27 10.30
C MET A 49 -6.86 11.11 11.48
N ARG A 50 -8.15 11.44 11.49
CA ARG A 50 -8.77 12.30 12.51
C ARG A 50 -9.32 11.53 13.71
N SER A 51 -9.87 10.33 13.48
CA SER A 51 -10.69 9.60 14.47
C SER A 51 -10.39 8.11 14.56
N ASP A 52 -10.11 7.46 13.44
CA ASP A 52 -10.03 6.02 13.32
C ASP A 52 -9.04 5.60 12.24
N PHE A 53 -8.46 4.40 12.40
CA PHE A 53 -7.56 3.83 11.42
C PHE A 53 -8.35 3.23 10.25
N ARG A 54 -8.51 4.04 9.20
CA ARG A 54 -9.10 3.66 7.91
C ARG A 54 -8.13 2.86 7.03
N CYS A 55 -7.72 1.68 7.53
CA CYS A 55 -6.66 0.86 6.93
C CYS A 55 -6.97 0.39 5.51
N ARG A 56 -8.18 -0.13 5.28
CA ARG A 56 -8.59 -0.62 3.94
C ARG A 56 -8.52 0.53 2.93
N GLN A 57 -9.10 1.69 3.23
CA GLN A 57 -9.08 2.85 2.34
C GLN A 57 -7.66 3.38 2.09
N ALA A 58 -6.82 3.45 3.12
CA ALA A 58 -5.43 3.90 2.98
C ALA A 58 -4.61 2.96 2.06
N LEU A 59 -4.84 1.65 2.18
CA LEU A 59 -4.14 0.67 1.37
C LEU A 59 -4.60 0.67 -0.09
N GLU A 60 -5.90 0.82 -0.35
CA GLU A 60 -6.44 1.02 -1.70
C GLU A 60 -5.91 2.30 -2.34
N ALA A 61 -5.87 3.41 -1.59
CA ALA A 61 -5.32 4.67 -2.07
C ALA A 61 -3.83 4.53 -2.44
N ALA A 62 -3.03 3.90 -1.59
CA ALA A 62 -1.62 3.62 -1.86
C ALA A 62 -1.41 2.80 -3.14
N ARG A 63 -2.25 1.77 -3.37
CA ARG A 63 -2.24 0.98 -4.60
C ARG A 63 -2.55 1.84 -5.83
N LEU A 64 -3.58 2.68 -5.75
CA LEU A 64 -3.96 3.58 -6.84
C LEU A 64 -2.86 4.59 -7.17
N GLU A 65 -2.19 5.12 -6.15
CA GLU A 65 -1.05 6.01 -6.36
C GLU A 65 0.12 5.30 -7.04
N LEU A 66 0.47 4.07 -6.64
CA LEU A 66 1.51 3.30 -7.32
C LEU A 66 1.13 2.99 -8.78
N LEU A 67 -0.13 2.60 -9.02
CA LEU A 67 -0.66 2.39 -10.37
C LEU A 67 -0.64 3.67 -11.21
N HIS A 68 -0.87 4.83 -10.61
CA HIS A 68 -0.73 6.10 -11.31
C HIS A 68 0.72 6.38 -11.69
N GLN A 69 1.67 6.09 -10.80
CA GLN A 69 3.09 6.30 -11.04
C GLN A 69 3.61 5.45 -12.21
N ILE A 70 3.20 4.18 -12.34
CA ILE A 70 3.68 3.30 -13.42
C ILE A 70 3.15 3.67 -14.82
N LYS A 71 2.15 4.55 -14.91
CA LYS A 71 1.65 5.04 -16.21
C LYS A 71 2.73 5.79 -16.98
N LYS A 72 3.67 6.44 -16.28
CA LYS A 72 4.81 7.13 -16.90
C LYS A 72 5.72 6.16 -17.67
N ASP A 73 5.75 4.89 -17.26
CA ASP A 73 6.53 3.81 -17.87
C ASP A 73 5.69 2.97 -18.84
N HIS A 74 4.53 3.50 -19.26
CA HIS A 74 3.52 2.86 -20.11
C HIS A 74 2.99 1.52 -19.58
N CYS A 75 3.07 1.30 -18.27
CA CYS A 75 2.51 0.14 -17.59
C CYS A 75 1.09 0.46 -17.04
N ASN A 76 0.26 -0.56 -16.87
CA ASN A 76 -1.13 -0.41 -16.43
C ASN A 76 -1.57 -1.43 -15.37
N VAL A 77 -0.74 -2.44 -15.07
CA VAL A 77 -1.03 -3.45 -14.05
C VAL A 77 0.20 -3.73 -13.19
N LEU A 78 -0.02 -4.34 -12.03
CA LEU A 78 1.01 -4.94 -11.19
C LEU A 78 0.83 -6.46 -11.22
N LEU A 79 1.82 -7.21 -11.72
CA LEU A 79 1.75 -8.68 -11.83
C LEU A 79 2.01 -9.39 -10.49
N VAL A 80 2.82 -8.77 -9.66
CA VAL A 80 3.12 -9.18 -8.29
C VAL A 80 2.80 -7.97 -7.43
N GLU A 81 2.10 -8.18 -6.32
CA GLU A 81 1.69 -7.13 -5.41
C GLU A 81 1.93 -7.55 -3.96
N GLY A 82 2.14 -6.56 -3.11
CA GLY A 82 2.02 -6.72 -1.67
C GLY A 82 2.33 -5.40 -0.97
N TRP A 83 2.33 -5.44 0.36
CA TRP A 83 2.28 -4.22 1.14
C TRP A 83 2.74 -4.42 2.58
N LYS A 84 3.17 -3.31 3.18
CA LYS A 84 3.34 -3.15 4.63
C LYS A 84 2.55 -1.94 5.09
N LEU A 85 1.69 -2.14 6.08
CA LEU A 85 0.90 -1.09 6.69
C LEU A 85 1.34 -0.90 8.14
N THR A 86 1.65 0.33 8.52
CA THR A 86 2.04 0.71 9.89
C THR A 86 1.05 1.73 10.44
N LYS A 87 0.40 1.41 11.56
CA LYS A 87 -0.45 2.35 12.30
C LYS A 87 0.43 3.15 13.26
N LEU A 88 0.36 4.46 13.18
CA LEU A 88 1.14 5.40 13.99
C LEU A 88 0.19 6.27 14.81
N ARG A 89 0.54 6.56 16.06
CA ARG A 89 -0.22 7.45 16.93
C ARG A 89 0.70 8.48 17.61
N ARG A 90 0.21 9.70 17.76
CA ARG A 90 0.87 10.79 18.48
C ARG A 90 -0.18 11.54 19.29
N GLY A 91 -0.38 11.12 20.54
CA GLY A 91 -1.48 11.63 21.37
C GLY A 91 -2.85 11.27 20.78
N ARG A 92 -3.56 12.28 20.23
CA ARG A 92 -4.84 12.10 19.53
C ARG A 92 -4.70 12.04 18.00
N GLU A 93 -3.53 12.38 17.48
CA GLU A 93 -3.27 12.28 16.04
C GLU A 93 -2.98 10.84 15.67
N MET A 94 -3.50 10.41 14.52
CA MET A 94 -3.28 9.09 13.96
C MET A 94 -2.74 9.23 12.55
N ARG A 95 -1.89 8.29 12.15
CA ARG A 95 -1.33 8.23 10.80
C ARG A 95 -1.21 6.79 10.36
N ILE A 96 -1.49 6.52 9.10
CA ILE A 96 -1.18 5.23 8.47
C ILE A 96 -0.03 5.48 7.50
N ARG A 97 1.04 4.70 7.65
CA ARG A 97 2.10 4.61 6.63
C ARG A 97 1.94 3.32 5.88
N VAL A 98 1.83 3.41 4.56
CA VAL A 98 1.75 2.26 3.66
C VAL A 98 3.00 2.22 2.80
N HIS A 99 3.70 1.09 2.80
CA HIS A 99 4.72 0.78 1.81
C HIS A 99 4.10 -0.24 0.86
N TYR A 100 3.78 0.18 -0.35
CA TYR A 100 3.19 -0.68 -1.37
C TYR A 100 4.27 -1.11 -2.35
N HIS A 101 4.28 -2.37 -2.76
CA HIS A 101 5.25 -2.88 -3.72
C HIS A 101 4.56 -3.63 -4.86
N GLY A 102 5.21 -3.66 -6.01
CA GLY A 102 4.78 -4.56 -7.07
C GLY A 102 5.69 -4.60 -8.29
N ARG A 103 5.36 -5.52 -9.19
CA ARG A 103 6.02 -5.71 -10.50
C ARG A 103 5.17 -5.07 -11.60
N PRO A 104 5.54 -3.90 -12.14
CA PRO A 104 4.75 -3.27 -13.18
C PRO A 104 4.78 -4.07 -14.48
N ALA A 105 3.66 -4.04 -15.19
CA ALA A 105 3.57 -4.55 -16.55
C ALA A 105 2.58 -3.74 -17.38
N ARG A 106 2.75 -3.83 -18.70
CA ARG A 106 1.74 -3.45 -19.68
C ARG A 106 1.01 -4.70 -20.12
N ALA A 107 -0.30 -4.69 -19.95
CA ALA A 107 -1.17 -5.78 -20.40
C ALA A 107 -2.35 -5.25 -21.23
N ALA A 108 -2.85 -6.11 -22.11
CA ALA A 108 -4.09 -5.94 -22.87
C ALA A 108 -5.08 -7.05 -22.50
N GLY A 109 -6.36 -6.88 -22.88
CA GLY A 109 -7.44 -7.80 -22.51
C GLY A 109 -8.22 -7.34 -21.28
N ASN A 110 -8.74 -8.28 -20.50
CA ASN A 110 -9.65 -7.99 -19.39
C ASN A 110 -8.89 -7.56 -18.12
N VAL A 111 -8.36 -6.33 -18.12
CA VAL A 111 -7.73 -5.73 -16.94
C VAL A 111 -8.82 -5.29 -15.95
N ARG A 112 -9.19 -6.17 -15.02
CA ARG A 112 -10.18 -5.88 -13.98
C ARG A 112 -9.57 -5.03 -12.85
N HIS A 113 -10.39 -4.18 -12.25
CA HIS A 113 -10.04 -3.55 -10.98
C HIS A 113 -9.88 -4.63 -9.90
N ARG A 114 -8.79 -4.56 -9.14
CA ARG A 114 -8.48 -5.50 -8.05
C ARG A 114 -8.26 -4.74 -6.76
N TYR A 115 -8.64 -5.36 -5.65
CA TYR A 115 -8.21 -4.93 -4.34
C TYR A 115 -6.76 -5.37 -4.10
N PRO A 116 -6.03 -4.70 -3.19
CA PRO A 116 -4.76 -5.21 -2.68
C PRO A 116 -4.89 -6.66 -2.20
N PRO A 117 -3.81 -7.47 -2.25
CA PRO A 117 -3.88 -8.87 -1.85
C PRO A 117 -4.09 -9.02 -0.33
N PHE A 118 -4.89 -10.02 0.07
CA PHE A 118 -5.14 -10.39 1.48
C PHE A 118 -5.59 -9.24 2.39
N MET A 119 -6.58 -8.46 1.95
CA MET A 119 -7.14 -7.34 2.72
C MET A 119 -7.70 -7.75 4.08
N GLU A 120 -8.11 -9.01 4.22
CA GLU A 120 -8.67 -9.61 5.43
C GLU A 120 -7.67 -9.57 6.58
N VAL A 121 -6.35 -9.57 6.29
CA VAL A 121 -5.28 -9.45 7.29
C VAL A 121 -5.44 -8.17 8.12
N LEU A 122 -6.06 -7.13 7.56
CA LEU A 122 -6.28 -5.86 8.25
C LEU A 122 -7.34 -5.94 9.37
N GLU A 123 -8.19 -6.96 9.38
CA GLU A 123 -9.34 -7.09 10.30
C GLU A 123 -9.04 -7.91 11.56
N PHE A 124 -8.00 -8.75 11.52
CA PHE A 124 -7.58 -9.52 12.68
C PHE A 124 -6.76 -8.62 13.63
N ASN A 125 -7.21 -8.45 14.87
CA ASN A 125 -6.42 -7.82 15.95
C ASN A 125 -6.04 -8.89 16.96
#